data_AF-A0A8J2MIA4-F1
#
_entry.id   AF-A0A8J2MIA4-F1
#
_cell.length_a   1.000
_cell.length_b   1.000
_cell.length_c   1.000
_cell.angle_alpha   90.00
_cell.angle_beta   90.00
_cell.angle_gamma   90.00
#
_symmetry.space_group_name_H-M   'P 1'
#
loop_
_entity.id
_entity.type
_entity.pdbx_description
1 polymer ?
#
loop_
_entity_poly.entity_id
_entity_poly.type
_entity_poly.pdbx_seq_one_letter_code
_entity_poly.pdbx_strand_id
1 'polypeptide(L)'
;MWRDEMGSGKALIMHLLQIDRFAVEFPFEPYECQIKFMEKVIEALQTGQNAALESPTGTGKTLCLLCAAIAYLKNCKSKISQMDSTQEIQGTSSRSLYPKIFYASRTHSQLTQVIRELNKTTYKDIKTVTLASRDILCINDKVMKENNSHIISLMCRNLISRHRCPFYNFYEKADPLTLDLLYSENGLVPDIEEVINISQKHKCCPYFRNRTMYENADLILLPYNYIVDPSLRHKHNIQLKGNIVIFDEAHNLESICEESASVSFSTTQISACIRETKKVLEMIVNDEEEIRMKMDNTIASFGTEIQESNEVKIEKNDVAYLLASLHQFEDAVDVCMKDKGEKVIGIGGKVYPGEKMIELLSKVGFRKDMRGTISLTIDKIGQYLTAKAQNESAGEFIEKGVYLQEFSSFISTVYADEHASLRVLDSSVCAMRNVDSSIAKYFQLYVTEHGSVITLNYWCFSPSVAM
;
A
#
# COMPACT_ATOMS: atom_id res chain seq x y z
N MET A 1 -10.83 11.91 -35.63
CA MET A 1 -10.18 11.46 -36.88
C MET A 1 -8.95 10.61 -36.53
N TRP A 2 -9.12 9.58 -35.68
CA TRP A 2 -8.04 8.74 -35.10
C TRP A 2 -8.48 7.28 -34.95
N ARG A 3 -9.11 6.72 -35.98
CA ARG A 3 -9.29 5.27 -36.13
C ARG A 3 -9.02 4.98 -37.61
N ASP A 4 -8.31 3.88 -37.88
CA ASP A 4 -8.17 3.23 -39.19
C ASP A 4 -6.79 3.28 -39.88
N GLU A 5 -5.68 3.43 -39.15
CA GLU A 5 -4.34 3.17 -39.74
C GLU A 5 -3.44 2.19 -38.95
N MET A 6 -4.00 1.26 -38.17
CA MET A 6 -3.20 0.20 -37.52
C MET A 6 -3.69 -1.21 -37.88
N GLY A 7 -3.66 -1.50 -39.18
CA GLY A 7 -3.96 -2.81 -39.75
C GLY A 7 -3.00 -3.18 -40.88
N SER A 8 -1.69 -3.14 -40.65
CA SER A 8 -0.69 -3.89 -41.44
C SER A 8 0.67 -3.77 -40.76
N GLY A 9 1.49 -4.82 -40.79
CA GLY A 9 2.82 -4.89 -40.20
C GLY A 9 3.85 -3.96 -40.85
N LYS A 10 3.60 -2.64 -40.81
CA LYS A 10 4.60 -1.61 -41.09
C LYS A 10 5.59 -1.59 -39.92
N ALA A 11 6.88 -1.60 -40.24
CA ALA A 11 7.93 -1.34 -39.26
C ALA A 11 7.62 -0.01 -38.55
N LEU A 12 7.65 -0.01 -37.22
CA LEU A 12 7.51 1.19 -36.41
C LEU A 12 8.68 2.13 -36.73
N ILE A 13 8.39 3.24 -37.43
CA ILE A 13 9.38 4.27 -37.70
C ILE A 13 9.50 5.11 -36.42
N MET A 14 10.63 4.96 -35.73
CA MET A 14 10.97 5.80 -34.58
C MET A 14 11.66 7.08 -35.06
N HIS A 15 11.23 8.21 -34.52
CA HIS A 15 11.86 9.51 -34.70
C HIS A 15 12.87 9.72 -33.59
N LEU A 16 14.14 9.84 -33.96
CA LEU A 16 15.22 10.10 -33.02
C LEU A 16 15.30 11.60 -32.73
N LEU A 17 15.00 11.99 -31.50
CA LEU A 17 15.17 13.35 -30.99
C LEU A 17 16.44 13.43 -30.15
N GLN A 18 17.36 14.31 -30.53
CA GLN A 18 18.52 14.61 -29.71
C GLN A 18 18.19 15.77 -28.77
N ILE A 19 18.07 15.47 -27.48
CA ILE A 19 17.85 16.47 -26.41
C ILE A 19 19.10 16.52 -25.54
N ASP A 20 19.89 17.58 -25.68
CA ASP A 20 21.24 17.68 -25.11
C ASP A 20 22.08 16.44 -25.48
N ARG A 21 22.46 15.62 -24.49
CA ARG A 21 23.22 14.37 -24.66
C ARG A 21 22.35 13.11 -24.67
N PHE A 22 21.03 13.25 -24.62
CA PHE A 22 20.10 12.13 -24.56
C PHE A 22 19.44 11.93 -25.92
N ALA A 23 19.53 10.69 -26.40
CA ALA A 23 18.81 10.22 -27.58
C ALA A 23 17.43 9.72 -27.14
N VAL A 24 16.37 10.43 -27.53
CA VAL A 24 14.99 10.07 -27.24
C VAL A 24 14.35 9.53 -28.52
N GLU A 25 14.10 8.22 -28.54
CA GLU A 25 13.27 7.59 -29.58
C GLU A 25 11.79 7.86 -29.31
N PHE A 26 11.08 8.39 -30.31
CA PHE A 26 9.66 8.74 -30.22
C PHE A 26 8.86 8.05 -31.34
N PRO A 27 7.68 7.48 -31.09
CA PRO A 27 7.00 6.59 -32.04
C PRO A 27 6.31 7.28 -33.22
N PHE A 28 6.36 8.61 -33.31
CA PHE A 28 5.85 9.40 -34.42
C PHE A 28 6.58 10.73 -34.49
N GLU A 29 6.30 11.56 -35.49
CA GLU A 29 6.91 12.89 -35.60
C GLU A 29 6.40 13.79 -34.46
N PRO A 30 7.27 14.21 -33.54
CA PRO A 30 6.87 14.91 -32.33
C PRO A 30 6.50 16.37 -32.65
N TYR A 31 5.41 16.85 -32.06
CA TYR A 31 5.05 18.27 -32.13
C TYR A 31 6.03 19.13 -31.33
N GLU A 32 6.16 20.41 -31.70
CA GLU A 32 7.04 21.35 -30.99
C GLU A 32 6.75 21.43 -29.48
N CYS A 33 5.47 21.36 -29.09
CA CYS A 33 5.08 21.34 -27.68
C CYS A 33 5.54 20.08 -26.95
N GLN A 34 5.56 18.91 -27.63
CA GLN A 34 6.04 17.66 -27.07
C GLN A 34 7.56 17.67 -26.90
N ILE A 35 8.28 18.25 -27.86
CA ILE A 35 9.74 18.44 -27.79
C ILE A 35 10.07 19.31 -26.56
N LYS A 36 9.44 20.48 -26.43
CA LYS A 36 9.63 21.38 -25.27
C LYS A 36 9.28 20.69 -23.95
N PHE A 37 8.22 19.88 -23.93
CA PHE A 37 7.84 19.12 -22.75
C PHE A 37 8.94 18.11 -22.35
N MET A 38 9.44 17.32 -23.32
CA MET A 38 10.53 16.35 -23.08
C MET A 38 11.84 17.02 -22.67
N GLU A 39 12.18 18.18 -23.25
CA GLU A 39 13.33 19.01 -22.85
C GLU A 39 13.25 19.38 -21.38
N LYS A 40 12.08 19.85 -20.90
CA LYS A 40 11.89 20.22 -19.50
C LYS A 40 11.93 19.02 -18.56
N VAL A 41 11.43 17.86 -18.98
CA VAL A 41 11.56 16.61 -18.20
C VAL A 41 13.04 16.26 -18.03
N ILE A 42 13.82 16.23 -19.12
CA ILE A 42 15.23 15.87 -19.07
C ILE A 42 16.04 16.88 -18.26
N GLU A 43 15.78 18.18 -18.42
CA GLU A 43 16.42 19.25 -17.65
C GLU A 43 16.24 19.02 -16.14
N ALA A 44 14.99 18.78 -15.69
CA ALA A 44 14.69 18.52 -14.29
C ALA A 44 15.39 17.27 -13.74
N LEU A 45 15.43 16.19 -14.54
CA LEU A 45 16.13 14.96 -14.17
C LEU A 45 17.65 15.17 -14.05
N GLN A 46 18.24 15.97 -14.94
CA GLN A 46 19.67 16.30 -14.90
C GLN A 46 20.05 17.16 -13.70
N THR A 47 19.23 18.15 -13.35
CA THR A 47 19.49 19.06 -12.23
C THR A 47 19.07 18.50 -10.89
N GLY A 48 18.32 17.39 -10.87
CA GLY A 48 17.77 16.80 -9.66
C GLY A 48 16.69 17.67 -9.01
N GLN A 49 15.97 18.46 -9.81
CA GLN A 49 14.92 19.36 -9.36
C GLN A 49 13.53 18.77 -9.55
N ASN A 50 12.57 19.22 -8.74
CA ASN A 50 11.16 18.92 -8.96
C ASN A 50 10.63 19.77 -10.12
N ALA A 51 9.80 19.19 -10.98
CA ALA A 51 9.16 19.90 -12.08
C ALA A 51 7.63 19.75 -12.02
N ALA A 52 6.93 20.88 -12.03
CA ALA A 52 5.49 20.94 -12.26
C ALA A 52 5.27 21.30 -13.73
N LEU A 53 4.82 20.32 -14.53
CA LEU A 53 4.68 20.47 -15.98
C LEU A 53 3.19 20.46 -16.37
N GLU A 54 2.74 21.54 -16.97
CA GLU A 54 1.39 21.66 -17.51
C GLU A 54 1.40 21.48 -19.04
N SER A 55 0.43 20.71 -19.53
CA SER A 55 0.13 20.67 -20.96
C SER A 55 -1.36 20.34 -21.16
N PRO A 56 -2.00 20.79 -22.25
CA PRO A 56 -3.39 20.43 -22.57
C PRO A 56 -3.61 18.91 -22.68
N THR A 57 -4.84 18.45 -22.52
CA THR A 57 -5.20 17.04 -22.75
C THR A 57 -5.08 16.68 -24.24
N GLY A 58 -4.78 15.42 -24.53
CA GLY A 58 -4.68 14.92 -25.91
C GLY A 58 -3.38 15.26 -26.65
N THR A 59 -2.43 15.95 -26.01
CA THR A 59 -1.11 16.28 -26.60
C THR A 59 -0.05 15.18 -26.43
N GLY A 60 -0.39 14.04 -25.85
CA GLY A 60 0.54 12.92 -25.64
C GLY A 60 1.48 13.08 -24.44
N LYS A 61 1.04 13.79 -23.37
CA LYS A 61 1.80 13.97 -22.11
C LYS A 61 2.41 12.68 -21.57
N THR A 62 1.60 11.64 -21.41
CA THR A 62 2.02 10.31 -20.93
C THR A 62 3.18 9.75 -21.74
N LEU A 63 3.10 9.82 -23.07
CA LEU A 63 4.14 9.30 -23.95
C LEU A 63 5.42 10.14 -23.87
N CYS A 64 5.30 11.46 -23.81
CA CYS A 64 6.46 12.36 -23.62
C CYS A 64 7.18 12.06 -22.30
N LEU A 65 6.43 11.90 -21.20
CA LEU A 65 6.97 11.54 -19.89
C LEU A 65 7.72 10.21 -19.93
N LEU A 66 7.09 9.17 -20.51
CA LEU A 66 7.70 7.85 -20.63
C LEU A 66 8.98 7.88 -21.45
N CYS A 67 8.93 8.40 -22.68
CA CYS A 67 10.07 8.42 -23.59
C CYS A 67 11.25 9.19 -22.99
N ALA A 68 11.01 10.38 -22.42
CA ALA A 68 12.07 11.19 -21.81
C ALA A 68 12.67 10.54 -20.56
N ALA A 69 11.84 10.03 -19.65
CA ALA A 69 12.32 9.39 -18.42
C ALA A 69 13.09 8.09 -18.68
N ILE A 70 12.60 7.26 -19.62
CA ILE A 70 13.27 6.01 -19.99
C ILE A 70 14.58 6.28 -20.74
N ALA A 71 14.61 7.25 -21.66
CA ALA A 71 15.84 7.66 -22.33
C ALA A 71 16.91 8.13 -21.33
N TYR A 72 16.49 8.91 -20.32
CA TYR A 72 17.36 9.33 -19.23
C TYR A 72 17.93 8.12 -18.45
N LEU A 73 17.07 7.16 -18.10
CA LEU A 73 17.48 5.94 -17.41
C LEU A 73 18.44 5.09 -18.24
N LYS A 74 18.15 4.86 -19.53
CA LYS A 74 19.03 4.10 -20.43
C LYS A 74 20.42 4.75 -20.50
N ASN A 75 20.50 6.08 -20.62
CA ASN A 75 21.79 6.79 -20.59
C ASN A 75 22.53 6.63 -19.26
N CYS A 76 21.83 6.65 -18.12
CA CYS A 76 22.44 6.39 -16.81
C CYS A 76 23.04 4.98 -16.75
N LYS A 77 22.33 3.97 -17.24
CA LYS A 77 22.84 2.59 -17.33
C LYS A 77 24.07 2.48 -18.22
N SER A 78 24.03 3.08 -19.41
CA SER A 78 25.16 3.06 -20.36
C SER A 78 26.44 3.64 -19.78
N LYS A 79 26.35 4.75 -19.02
CA LYS A 79 27.51 5.36 -18.36
C LYS A 79 28.14 4.45 -17.31
N ILE A 80 27.32 3.76 -16.53
CA ILE A 80 27.80 2.86 -15.46
C ILE A 80 28.47 1.63 -16.08
N SER A 81 27.88 1.04 -17.12
CA SER A 81 28.49 -0.08 -17.85
C SER A 81 29.87 0.27 -18.43
N GLN A 82 30.12 1.54 -18.76
CA GLN A 82 31.43 2.04 -19.20
C GLN A 82 32.40 2.30 -18.03
N MET A 83 31.91 2.57 -16.82
CA MET A 83 32.74 2.82 -15.63
C MET A 83 33.12 1.52 -14.88
N ASP A 84 32.21 0.54 -14.82
CA ASP A 84 32.47 -0.77 -14.19
C ASP A 84 33.54 -1.59 -14.93
N SER A 85 33.84 -1.28 -16.19
CA SER A 85 34.97 -1.88 -16.91
C SER A 85 36.33 -1.44 -16.38
N THR A 86 36.38 -0.45 -15.47
CA THR A 86 37.63 0.16 -14.96
C THR A 86 37.89 0.02 -13.47
N GLN A 87 36.93 -0.37 -12.62
CA GLN A 87 37.17 -0.52 -11.18
C GLN A 87 36.33 -1.65 -10.54
N GLU A 88 36.98 -2.73 -10.12
CA GLU A 88 36.41 -3.66 -9.13
C GLU A 88 36.30 -2.94 -7.77
N ILE A 89 35.09 -2.68 -7.29
CA ILE A 89 34.89 -2.19 -5.92
C ILE A 89 34.12 -3.21 -5.10
N GLN A 90 34.81 -3.69 -4.07
CA GLN A 90 34.31 -4.52 -2.98
C GLN A 90 33.14 -3.84 -2.27
N GLY A 91 32.13 -4.64 -1.93
CA GLY A 91 30.83 -4.18 -1.47
C GLY A 91 30.84 -3.33 -0.20
N THR A 92 29.89 -2.40 -0.14
CA THR A 92 28.99 -2.18 0.99
C THR A 92 27.90 -1.17 0.58
N SER A 93 26.67 -1.45 1.00
CA SER A 93 25.40 -0.70 0.81
C SER A 93 24.58 -1.00 -0.47
N SER A 94 23.38 -1.53 -0.22
CA SER A 94 22.31 -1.93 -1.15
C SER A 94 21.66 -0.73 -1.85
N ARG A 95 22.44 0.07 -2.59
CA ARG A 95 21.91 1.18 -3.39
C ARG A 95 21.95 0.78 -4.86
N SER A 96 20.80 0.84 -5.52
CA SER A 96 20.72 0.66 -6.96
C SER A 96 21.70 1.61 -7.65
N LEU A 97 22.56 1.09 -8.52
CA LEU A 97 23.58 1.87 -9.23
C LEU A 97 22.96 2.98 -10.11
N TYR A 98 21.72 2.79 -10.53
CA TYR A 98 20.93 3.72 -11.34
C TYR A 98 19.54 3.94 -10.71
N PRO A 99 18.87 5.07 -11.02
CA PRO A 99 17.53 5.34 -10.49
C PRO A 99 16.48 4.37 -11.06
N LYS A 100 15.48 4.02 -10.27
CA LYS A 100 14.22 3.43 -10.74
C LYS A 100 13.21 4.53 -11.11
N ILE A 101 12.28 4.24 -12.00
CA ILE A 101 11.17 5.13 -12.37
C ILE A 101 9.90 4.63 -11.70
N PHE A 102 9.38 5.40 -10.74
CA PHE A 102 8.05 5.21 -10.17
C PHE A 102 7.06 6.08 -10.94
N TYR A 103 6.17 5.43 -11.69
CA TYR A 103 5.07 6.09 -12.39
C TYR A 103 3.79 5.90 -11.58
N ALA A 104 3.35 6.99 -10.98
CA ALA A 104 2.20 7.04 -10.12
C ALA A 104 1.00 7.59 -10.88
N SER A 105 -0.16 6.95 -10.74
CA SER A 105 -1.42 7.46 -11.27
C SER A 105 -2.56 7.21 -10.29
N ARG A 106 -3.73 7.83 -10.53
CA ARG A 106 -4.87 7.73 -9.61
C ARG A 106 -5.54 6.36 -9.70
N THR A 107 -5.69 5.79 -10.90
CA THR A 107 -6.41 4.52 -11.10
C THR A 107 -5.58 3.50 -11.87
N HIS A 108 -5.87 2.21 -11.66
CA HIS A 108 -5.27 1.13 -12.44
C HIS A 108 -5.61 1.22 -13.94
N SER A 109 -6.77 1.75 -14.31
CA SER A 109 -7.13 1.97 -15.72
C SER A 109 -6.20 2.97 -16.41
N GLN A 110 -5.77 4.02 -15.69
CA GLN A 110 -4.75 4.96 -16.21
C GLN A 110 -3.40 4.27 -16.35
N LEU A 111 -2.99 3.44 -15.39
CA LEU A 111 -1.75 2.66 -15.50
C LEU A 111 -1.80 1.67 -16.69
N THR A 112 -2.94 1.05 -16.96
CA THR A 112 -3.13 0.23 -18.16
C THR A 112 -2.95 1.04 -19.45
N GLN A 113 -3.42 2.29 -19.48
CA GLN A 113 -3.16 3.20 -20.61
C GLN A 113 -1.65 3.48 -20.78
N VAL A 114 -0.92 3.69 -19.69
CA VAL A 114 0.55 3.87 -19.71
C VAL A 114 1.24 2.65 -20.34
N ILE A 115 0.84 1.43 -19.98
CA ILE A 115 1.38 0.19 -20.56
C ILE A 115 1.09 0.10 -22.06
N ARG A 116 -0.13 0.46 -22.48
CA ARG A 116 -0.52 0.50 -23.89
C ARG A 116 0.31 1.50 -24.68
N GLU A 117 0.62 2.67 -24.13
CA GLU A 117 1.52 3.64 -24.77
C GLU A 117 2.96 3.13 -24.80
N LEU A 118 3.46 2.53 -23.70
CA LEU A 118 4.80 1.93 -23.65
C LEU A 118 4.99 0.86 -24.73
N ASN A 119 4.01 -0.03 -24.90
CA ASN A 119 4.05 -1.12 -25.88
C ASN A 119 4.06 -0.65 -27.34
N LYS A 120 3.72 0.62 -27.62
CA LYS A 120 3.88 1.25 -28.95
C LYS A 120 5.30 1.75 -29.21
N THR A 121 6.18 1.74 -28.21
CA THR A 121 7.55 2.25 -28.32
C THR A 121 8.58 1.12 -28.42
N THR A 122 9.79 1.46 -28.81
CA THR A 122 10.97 0.59 -28.71
C THR A 122 11.41 0.35 -27.27
N TYR A 123 10.93 1.16 -26.31
CA TYR A 123 11.29 1.05 -24.89
C TYR A 123 10.62 -0.12 -24.16
N LYS A 124 9.81 -0.94 -24.82
CA LYS A 124 9.17 -2.13 -24.22
C LYS A 124 10.16 -3.20 -23.73
N ASP A 125 11.45 -3.07 -24.07
CA ASP A 125 12.56 -3.88 -23.54
C ASP A 125 12.87 -3.58 -22.06
N ILE A 126 12.37 -2.46 -21.53
CA ILE A 126 12.56 -2.08 -20.14
C ILE A 126 11.80 -3.00 -19.19
N LYS A 127 12.46 -3.42 -18.10
CA LYS A 127 11.82 -4.25 -17.07
C LYS A 127 10.73 -3.46 -16.36
N THR A 128 9.48 -3.76 -16.69
CA THR A 128 8.31 -3.05 -16.20
C THR A 128 7.47 -3.93 -15.29
N VAL A 129 6.96 -3.37 -14.19
CA VAL A 129 6.01 -4.05 -13.31
C VAL A 129 4.93 -3.10 -12.83
N THR A 130 3.71 -3.62 -12.73
CA THR A 130 2.58 -2.89 -12.14
C THR A 130 2.28 -3.45 -10.76
N LEU A 131 2.36 -2.61 -9.73
CA LEU A 131 1.95 -2.97 -8.37
C LEU A 131 0.46 -2.75 -8.19
N ALA A 132 -0.20 -3.71 -7.55
CA ALA A 132 -1.60 -3.63 -7.17
C ALA A 132 -1.84 -4.45 -5.89
N SER A 133 -2.96 -4.20 -5.25
CA SER A 133 -3.37 -4.87 -4.01
C SER A 133 -3.84 -6.30 -4.28
N ARG A 134 -4.00 -7.08 -3.19
CA ARG A 134 -4.36 -8.50 -3.29
C ARG A 134 -5.79 -8.71 -3.78
N ASP A 135 -6.70 -7.79 -3.48
CA ASP A 135 -8.07 -7.73 -3.99
C ASP A 135 -8.17 -7.50 -5.50
N ILE A 136 -7.08 -7.06 -6.15
CA ILE A 136 -7.00 -6.92 -7.61
C ILE A 136 -6.28 -8.10 -8.23
N LEU A 137 -5.14 -8.51 -7.67
CA LEU A 137 -4.28 -9.53 -8.30
C LEU A 137 -4.62 -10.96 -7.87
N CYS A 138 -5.27 -11.22 -6.73
CA CYS A 138 -5.46 -12.59 -6.26
C CYS A 138 -6.38 -13.39 -7.20
N ILE A 139 -5.92 -14.59 -7.57
CA ILE A 139 -6.66 -15.53 -8.44
C ILE A 139 -7.24 -16.73 -7.66
N ASN A 140 -7.20 -16.69 -6.33
CA ASN A 140 -7.74 -17.75 -5.50
C ASN A 140 -9.21 -17.46 -5.18
N ASP A 141 -10.12 -18.20 -5.82
CA ASP A 141 -11.57 -18.05 -5.66
C ASP A 141 -12.04 -18.10 -4.20
N LYS A 142 -11.37 -18.88 -3.33
CA LYS A 142 -11.75 -18.94 -1.91
C LYS A 142 -11.49 -17.61 -1.19
N VAL A 143 -10.43 -16.91 -1.59
CA VAL A 143 -10.04 -15.61 -1.02
C VAL A 143 -10.87 -14.49 -1.65
N MET A 144 -11.11 -14.57 -2.96
CA MET A 144 -11.82 -13.55 -3.74
C MET A 144 -13.33 -13.50 -3.50
N LYS A 145 -13.89 -14.44 -2.72
CA LYS A 145 -15.27 -14.36 -2.22
C LYS A 145 -15.47 -13.24 -1.19
N GLU A 146 -14.40 -12.76 -0.58
CA GLU A 146 -14.44 -11.67 0.38
C GLU A 146 -14.40 -10.32 -0.33
N ASN A 147 -15.14 -9.34 0.20
CA ASN A 147 -15.15 -7.98 -0.37
C ASN A 147 -14.17 -7.03 0.33
N ASN A 148 -13.66 -7.40 1.52
CA ASN A 148 -12.81 -6.54 2.32
C ASN A 148 -11.32 -6.86 2.08
N SER A 149 -10.54 -5.85 1.70
CA SER A 149 -9.10 -5.98 1.36
C SER A 149 -8.24 -6.48 2.52
N HIS A 150 -8.59 -6.14 3.77
CA HIS A 150 -7.90 -6.63 4.97
C HIS A 150 -8.12 -8.13 5.16
N ILE A 151 -9.37 -8.60 5.02
CA ILE A 151 -9.72 -10.02 5.13
C ILE A 151 -9.06 -10.82 4.00
N ILE A 152 -9.06 -10.30 2.77
CA ILE A 152 -8.33 -10.89 1.64
C ILE A 152 -6.85 -11.07 1.98
N SER A 153 -6.22 -10.02 2.53
CA SER A 153 -4.81 -10.06 2.92
C SER A 153 -4.53 -11.05 4.04
N LEU A 154 -5.41 -11.12 5.04
CA LEU A 154 -5.34 -12.02 6.17
C LEU A 154 -5.49 -13.48 5.75
N MET A 155 -6.51 -13.80 4.95
CA MET A 155 -6.72 -15.13 4.37
C MET A 155 -5.54 -15.56 3.52
N CYS A 156 -5.01 -14.65 2.68
CA CYS A 156 -3.82 -14.90 1.88
C CYS A 156 -2.62 -15.26 2.76
N ARG A 157 -2.34 -14.48 3.82
CA ARG A 157 -1.26 -14.76 4.80
C ARG A 157 -1.44 -16.14 5.46
N ASN A 158 -2.66 -16.46 5.91
CA ASN A 158 -2.97 -17.72 6.58
C ASN A 158 -2.80 -18.94 5.65
N LEU A 159 -3.26 -18.84 4.40
CA LEU A 159 -3.07 -19.91 3.41
C LEU A 159 -1.59 -20.12 3.07
N ILE A 160 -0.79 -19.06 3.04
CA ILE A 160 0.65 -19.14 2.76
C ILE A 160 1.40 -19.74 3.94
N SER A 161 1.16 -19.28 5.17
CA SER A 161 1.85 -19.82 6.36
C SER A 161 1.58 -21.31 6.59
N ARG A 162 0.42 -21.80 6.13
CA ARG A 162 0.04 -23.21 6.17
C ARG A 162 0.42 -24.00 4.90
N HIS A 163 1.11 -23.37 3.94
CA HIS A 163 1.44 -23.94 2.62
C HIS A 163 0.21 -24.51 1.87
N ARG A 164 -0.97 -23.91 2.03
CA ARG A 164 -2.25 -24.32 1.41
C ARG A 164 -2.63 -23.50 0.18
N CYS A 165 -1.86 -22.49 -0.19
CA CYS A 165 -2.12 -21.70 -1.40
C CYS A 165 -1.43 -22.33 -2.62
N PRO A 166 -2.18 -23.00 -3.54
CA PRO A 166 -1.55 -23.68 -4.68
C PRO A 166 -0.78 -22.72 -5.59
N PHE A 167 -1.29 -21.50 -5.76
CA PHE A 167 -0.69 -20.48 -6.62
C PHE A 167 0.64 -19.94 -6.07
N TYR A 168 0.69 -19.69 -4.75
CA TYR A 168 1.93 -19.24 -4.10
C TYR A 168 2.97 -20.36 -4.08
N ASN A 169 2.56 -21.58 -3.74
CA ASN A 169 3.44 -22.74 -3.69
C ASN A 169 4.06 -23.06 -5.07
N PHE A 170 3.31 -22.85 -6.15
CA PHE A 170 3.86 -22.97 -7.51
C PHE A 170 4.88 -21.87 -7.79
N TYR A 171 4.51 -20.61 -7.52
CA TYR A 171 5.39 -19.46 -7.67
C TYR A 171 6.71 -19.65 -6.90
N GLU A 172 6.65 -20.11 -5.65
CA GLU A 172 7.82 -20.31 -4.77
C GLU A 172 8.78 -21.39 -5.28
N LYS A 173 8.27 -22.38 -6.02
CA LYS A 173 9.07 -23.48 -6.60
C LYS A 173 9.54 -23.19 -8.04
N ALA A 174 8.92 -22.23 -8.71
CA ALA A 174 9.25 -21.89 -10.09
C ALA A 174 10.59 -21.17 -10.16
N ASP A 175 11.39 -21.49 -11.17
CA ASP A 175 12.63 -20.76 -11.41
C ASP A 175 12.33 -19.36 -12.01
N PRO A 176 13.12 -18.33 -11.66
CA PRO A 176 12.89 -16.98 -12.15
C PRO A 176 12.90 -16.84 -13.69
N LEU A 177 13.72 -17.64 -14.39
CA LEU A 177 13.83 -17.55 -15.85
C LEU A 177 12.55 -18.05 -16.54
N THR A 178 11.97 -19.14 -16.04
CA THR A 178 10.67 -19.64 -16.48
C THR A 178 9.58 -18.60 -16.20
N LEU A 179 9.59 -17.95 -15.04
CA LEU A 179 8.64 -16.88 -14.74
C LEU A 179 8.81 -15.69 -15.70
N ASP A 180 10.03 -15.29 -16.06
CA ASP A 180 10.22 -14.21 -17.02
C ASP A 180 9.67 -14.60 -18.40
N LEU A 181 10.00 -15.80 -18.90
CA LEU A 181 9.54 -16.30 -20.19
C LEU A 181 8.00 -16.38 -20.28
N LEU A 182 7.34 -16.86 -19.22
CA LEU A 182 5.87 -16.99 -19.18
C LEU A 182 5.14 -15.66 -19.34
N TYR A 183 5.71 -14.57 -18.82
CA TYR A 183 5.09 -13.25 -18.86
C TYR A 183 5.64 -12.37 -19.99
N SER A 184 6.61 -12.87 -20.76
CA SER A 184 7.20 -12.19 -21.90
C SER A 184 6.92 -12.87 -23.24
N GLU A 185 6.00 -13.86 -23.32
CA GLU A 185 5.77 -14.69 -24.52
C GLU A 185 5.59 -13.87 -25.81
N ASN A 186 5.01 -12.67 -25.74
CA ASN A 186 4.76 -11.80 -26.90
C ASN A 186 5.78 -10.65 -27.08
N GLY A 187 6.80 -10.56 -26.22
CA GLY A 187 7.72 -9.42 -26.20
C GLY A 187 7.04 -8.06 -25.93
N LEU A 188 5.86 -8.11 -25.29
CA LEU A 188 5.08 -6.96 -24.82
C LEU A 188 5.05 -6.97 -23.30
N VAL A 189 4.97 -5.78 -22.71
CA VAL A 189 4.76 -5.63 -21.27
C VAL A 189 3.30 -5.95 -20.97
N PRO A 190 3.00 -6.95 -20.13
CA PRO A 190 1.62 -7.30 -19.84
C PRO A 190 0.98 -6.30 -18.87
N ASP A 191 -0.28 -5.95 -19.13
CA ASP A 191 -1.09 -5.19 -18.17
C ASP A 191 -1.62 -6.07 -17.01
N ILE A 192 -2.38 -5.48 -16.07
CA ILE A 192 -2.89 -6.22 -14.91
C ILE A 192 -3.82 -7.37 -15.33
N GLU A 193 -4.68 -7.16 -16.33
CA GLU A 193 -5.64 -8.17 -16.79
C GLU A 193 -4.91 -9.30 -17.49
N GLU A 194 -3.92 -8.97 -18.32
CA GLU A 194 -3.04 -9.94 -18.98
C GLU A 194 -2.23 -10.75 -17.97
N VAL A 195 -1.66 -10.10 -16.95
CA VAL A 195 -0.96 -10.77 -15.82
C VAL A 195 -1.88 -11.77 -15.12
N ILE A 196 -3.13 -11.40 -14.86
CA ILE A 196 -4.12 -12.28 -14.24
C ILE A 196 -4.44 -13.47 -15.15
N ASN A 197 -4.69 -13.24 -16.44
CA ASN A 197 -5.01 -14.29 -17.41
C ASN A 197 -3.87 -15.31 -17.56
N ILE A 198 -2.63 -14.84 -17.68
CA ILE A 198 -1.43 -15.69 -17.72
C ILE A 198 -1.32 -16.49 -16.43
N SER A 199 -1.51 -15.83 -15.28
CA SER A 199 -1.43 -16.47 -13.96
C SER A 199 -2.48 -17.56 -13.75
N GLN A 200 -3.70 -17.37 -14.26
CA GLN A 200 -4.76 -18.37 -14.22
C GLN A 200 -4.41 -19.59 -15.07
N LYS A 201 -3.93 -19.36 -16.31
CA LYS A 201 -3.50 -20.42 -17.24
C LYS A 201 -2.38 -21.28 -16.63
N HIS A 202 -1.40 -20.64 -15.98
CA HIS A 202 -0.20 -21.30 -15.46
C HIS A 202 -0.27 -21.62 -13.95
N LYS A 203 -1.40 -21.32 -13.28
CA LYS A 203 -1.61 -21.50 -11.83
C LYS A 203 -0.49 -20.90 -10.96
N CYS A 204 0.02 -19.73 -11.36
CA CYS A 204 1.08 -19.01 -10.66
C CYS A 204 0.50 -17.81 -9.90
N CYS A 205 1.09 -17.41 -8.76
CA CYS A 205 0.59 -16.26 -7.99
C CYS A 205 1.06 -14.92 -8.61
N PRO A 206 0.17 -14.09 -9.17
CA PRO A 206 0.55 -12.80 -9.77
C PRO A 206 1.02 -11.77 -8.75
N TYR A 207 0.40 -11.74 -7.56
CA TYR A 207 0.74 -10.78 -6.51
C TYR A 207 2.21 -10.92 -6.07
N PHE A 208 2.65 -12.15 -5.78
CA PHE A 208 4.04 -12.38 -5.37
C PHE A 208 5.00 -12.30 -6.55
N ARG A 209 4.59 -12.73 -7.76
CA ARG A 209 5.37 -12.50 -8.98
C ARG A 209 5.69 -11.01 -9.19
N ASN A 210 4.69 -10.13 -9.14
CA ASN A 210 4.91 -8.69 -9.31
C ASN A 210 5.75 -8.11 -8.16
N ARG A 211 5.51 -8.57 -6.93
CA ARG A 211 6.28 -8.15 -5.75
C ARG A 211 7.76 -8.50 -5.86
N THR A 212 8.12 -9.62 -6.46
CA THR A 212 9.52 -10.02 -6.66
C THR A 212 10.13 -9.31 -7.86
N MET A 213 9.37 -9.16 -8.95
CA MET A 213 9.80 -8.41 -10.13
C MET A 213 10.14 -6.95 -9.80
N TYR A 214 9.48 -6.35 -8.81
CA TYR A 214 9.79 -5.02 -8.27
C TYR A 214 11.28 -4.80 -7.97
N GLU A 215 11.98 -5.81 -7.44
CA GLU A 215 13.39 -5.68 -7.07
C GLU A 215 14.28 -5.41 -8.29
N ASN A 216 13.94 -6.03 -9.42
CA ASN A 216 14.68 -5.95 -10.68
C ASN A 216 14.04 -5.03 -11.73
N ALA A 217 12.92 -4.40 -11.40
CA ALA A 217 12.19 -3.51 -12.30
C ALA A 217 12.85 -2.14 -12.39
N ASP A 218 12.80 -1.59 -13.60
CA ASP A 218 13.26 -0.27 -13.98
C ASP A 218 12.11 0.73 -13.98
N LEU A 219 10.95 0.31 -14.49
CA LEU A 219 9.71 1.08 -14.50
C LEU A 219 8.67 0.39 -13.62
N ILE A 220 8.23 1.09 -12.57
CA ILE A 220 7.27 0.61 -11.59
C ILE A 220 6.02 1.47 -11.70
N LEU A 221 4.94 0.88 -12.19
CA LEU A 221 3.63 1.50 -12.28
C LEU A 221 2.85 1.22 -10.99
N LEU A 222 2.36 2.25 -10.31
CA LEU A 222 1.65 2.06 -9.03
C LEU A 222 0.61 3.15 -8.76
N PRO A 223 -0.41 2.91 -7.93
CA PRO A 223 -1.37 3.94 -7.54
C PRO A 223 -0.77 4.95 -6.54
N TYR A 224 -1.23 6.20 -6.54
CA TYR A 224 -0.69 7.28 -5.69
C TYR A 224 -0.50 6.91 -4.22
N ASN A 225 -1.44 6.17 -3.62
CA ASN A 225 -1.37 5.78 -2.21
C ASN A 225 -0.12 4.97 -1.86
N TYR A 226 0.47 4.22 -2.81
CA TYR A 226 1.73 3.50 -2.56
C TYR A 226 2.92 4.45 -2.36
N ILE A 227 2.83 5.70 -2.84
CA ILE A 227 3.82 6.75 -2.59
C ILE A 227 3.39 7.66 -1.46
N VAL A 228 2.13 8.05 -1.32
CA VAL A 228 1.74 9.06 -0.31
C VAL A 228 1.41 8.48 1.07
N ASP A 229 1.15 7.18 1.18
CA ASP A 229 0.92 6.53 2.48
C ASP A 229 2.26 5.96 3.00
N PRO A 230 2.81 6.49 4.11
CA PRO A 230 4.04 5.98 4.69
C PRO A 230 3.99 4.49 5.05
N SER A 231 2.86 4.01 5.58
CA SER A 231 2.69 2.62 5.98
C SER A 231 2.77 1.68 4.76
N LEU A 232 2.11 2.06 3.65
CA LEU A 232 2.19 1.31 2.40
C LEU A 232 3.60 1.37 1.79
N ARG A 233 4.22 2.56 1.75
CA ARG A 233 5.61 2.73 1.28
C ARG A 233 6.57 1.78 2.00
N HIS A 234 6.53 1.74 3.33
CA HIS A 234 7.38 0.87 4.13
C HIS A 234 7.07 -0.61 3.89
N LYS A 235 5.79 -0.99 3.84
CA LYS A 235 5.37 -2.38 3.60
C LYS A 235 5.80 -2.92 2.23
N HIS A 236 5.91 -2.03 1.25
CA HIS A 236 6.35 -2.32 -0.11
C HIS A 236 7.84 -2.00 -0.36
N ASN A 237 8.57 -1.56 0.67
CA ASN A 237 9.98 -1.19 0.58
C ASN A 237 10.28 -0.15 -0.53
N ILE A 238 9.36 0.82 -0.71
CA ILE A 238 9.47 1.85 -1.74
C ILE A 238 10.41 2.95 -1.25
N GLN A 239 11.62 2.99 -1.82
CA GLN A 239 12.59 4.05 -1.58
C GLN A 239 12.42 5.17 -2.61
N LEU A 240 12.08 6.38 -2.17
CA LEU A 240 11.96 7.53 -3.08
C LEU A 240 13.31 8.21 -3.37
N LYS A 241 14.20 8.23 -2.37
CA LYS A 241 15.48 8.95 -2.46
C LYS A 241 16.40 8.33 -3.53
N GLY A 242 16.78 9.15 -4.51
CA GLY A 242 17.66 8.75 -5.62
C GLY A 242 16.94 8.05 -6.76
N ASN A 243 15.60 8.02 -6.74
CA ASN A 243 14.77 7.47 -7.81
C ASN A 243 13.92 8.58 -8.45
N ILE A 244 13.39 8.31 -9.63
CA ILE A 244 12.52 9.21 -10.39
C ILE A 244 11.08 8.92 -9.98
N VAL A 245 10.33 9.94 -9.59
CA VAL A 245 8.91 9.83 -9.25
C VAL A 245 8.10 10.71 -10.18
N ILE A 246 7.15 10.12 -10.90
CA ILE A 246 6.26 10.79 -11.83
C ILE A 246 4.84 10.67 -11.28
N PHE A 247 4.17 11.80 -11.03
CA PHE A 247 2.74 11.84 -10.75
C PHE A 247 2.02 12.30 -12.02
N ASP A 248 1.26 11.41 -12.66
CA ASP A 248 0.49 11.73 -13.88
C ASP A 248 -0.99 11.95 -13.57
N GLU A 249 -1.54 13.06 -14.04
CA GLU A 249 -2.86 13.59 -13.65
C GLU A 249 -2.91 13.97 -12.14
N ALA A 250 -1.91 14.71 -11.68
CA ALA A 250 -1.69 15.06 -10.27
C ALA A 250 -2.63 16.13 -9.67
N HIS A 251 -3.75 16.45 -10.33
CA HIS A 251 -4.68 17.49 -9.88
C HIS A 251 -5.45 17.12 -8.60
N ASN A 252 -5.47 15.83 -8.21
CA ASN A 252 -6.04 15.36 -6.94
C ASN A 252 -4.97 14.93 -5.92
N LEU A 253 -3.70 15.27 -6.13
CA LEU A 253 -2.64 14.79 -5.24
C LEU A 253 -2.82 15.33 -3.81
N GLU A 254 -3.26 16.59 -3.66
CA GLU A 254 -3.52 17.22 -2.37
C GLU A 254 -4.60 16.48 -1.57
N SER A 255 -5.76 16.20 -2.18
CA SER A 255 -6.87 15.54 -1.50
C SER A 255 -6.50 14.11 -1.12
N ILE A 256 -5.69 13.43 -1.94
CA ILE A 256 -5.25 12.06 -1.67
C ILE A 256 -4.22 12.02 -0.53
N CYS A 257 -3.40 13.05 -0.37
CA CYS A 257 -2.52 13.20 0.78
C CYS A 257 -3.29 13.50 2.06
N GLU A 258 -4.33 14.34 1.99
CA GLU A 258 -5.20 14.61 3.13
C GLU A 258 -5.99 13.37 3.54
N GLU A 259 -6.55 12.64 2.58
CA GLU A 259 -7.29 11.39 2.80
C GLU A 259 -6.41 10.29 3.39
N SER A 260 -5.15 10.15 2.93
CA SER A 260 -4.24 9.10 3.46
C SER A 260 -3.80 9.35 4.90
N ALA A 261 -3.77 10.61 5.32
CA ALA A 261 -3.41 11.00 6.68
C ALA A 261 -4.63 11.17 7.61
N SER A 262 -5.85 11.24 7.07
CA SER A 262 -7.07 11.45 7.85
C SER A 262 -7.77 10.14 8.17
N VAL A 263 -8.55 10.11 9.25
CA VAL A 263 -9.36 8.94 9.60
C VAL A 263 -10.64 9.32 10.35
N SER A 264 -11.70 8.56 10.11
CA SER A 264 -12.99 8.69 10.80
C SER A 264 -13.36 7.39 11.52
N PHE A 265 -13.86 7.51 12.74
CA PHE A 265 -14.29 6.36 13.54
C PHE A 265 -15.52 6.71 14.40
N SER A 266 -16.58 5.90 14.31
CA SER A 266 -17.86 6.16 14.98
C SER A 266 -18.11 5.29 16.21
N THR A 267 -19.03 5.71 17.08
CA THR A 267 -19.50 4.90 18.22
C THR A 267 -20.11 3.57 17.76
N THR A 268 -20.77 3.53 16.61
CA THR A 268 -21.27 2.26 16.04
C THR A 268 -20.15 1.30 15.68
N GLN A 269 -19.00 1.79 15.18
CA GLN A 269 -17.82 0.97 14.92
C GLN A 269 -17.15 0.54 16.24
N ILE A 270 -17.10 1.39 17.26
CA ILE A 270 -16.61 1.03 18.61
C ILE A 270 -17.45 -0.10 19.20
N SER A 271 -18.77 0.03 19.23
CA SER A 271 -19.66 -1.01 19.76
C SER A 271 -19.56 -2.32 18.95
N ALA A 272 -19.30 -2.23 17.64
CA ALA A 272 -19.04 -3.40 16.81
C ALA A 272 -17.71 -4.08 17.17
N CYS A 273 -16.63 -3.32 17.43
CA CYS A 273 -15.36 -3.86 17.92
C CYS A 273 -15.51 -4.56 19.27
N ILE A 274 -16.29 -3.98 20.18
CA ILE A 274 -16.60 -4.57 21.50
C ILE A 274 -17.30 -5.91 21.32
N ARG A 275 -18.33 -5.96 20.47
CA ARG A 275 -19.06 -7.21 20.16
C ARG A 275 -18.15 -8.27 19.55
N GLU A 276 -17.34 -7.91 18.56
CA GLU A 276 -16.37 -8.81 17.92
C GLU A 276 -15.38 -9.37 18.95
N THR A 277 -14.79 -8.49 19.79
CA THR A 277 -13.81 -8.89 20.81
C THR A 277 -14.42 -9.79 21.88
N LYS A 278 -15.64 -9.49 22.31
CA LYS A 278 -16.37 -10.31 23.29
C LYS A 278 -16.66 -11.70 22.73
N LYS A 279 -17.14 -11.81 21.49
CA LYS A 279 -17.37 -13.10 20.83
C LYS A 279 -16.09 -13.91 20.72
N VAL A 280 -14.98 -13.28 20.35
CA VAL A 280 -13.66 -13.94 20.29
C VAL A 280 -13.24 -14.46 21.66
N LEU A 281 -13.42 -13.66 22.71
CA LEU A 281 -13.11 -14.08 24.07
C LEU A 281 -13.95 -15.29 24.52
N GLU A 282 -15.25 -15.29 24.21
CA GLU A 282 -16.15 -16.43 24.47
C GLU A 282 -15.71 -17.69 23.70
N MET A 283 -15.33 -17.56 22.43
CA MET A 283 -14.82 -18.68 21.61
C MET A 283 -13.52 -19.26 22.19
N ILE A 284 -12.59 -18.41 22.64
CA ILE A 284 -11.34 -18.85 23.28
C ILE A 284 -11.63 -19.62 24.57
N VAL A 285 -12.56 -19.14 25.39
CA VAL A 285 -12.96 -19.83 26.63
C VAL A 285 -13.58 -21.19 26.32
N ASN A 286 -14.50 -21.27 25.35
CA ASN A 286 -15.12 -22.53 24.95
C ASN A 286 -14.07 -23.51 24.41
N ASP A 287 -13.09 -23.04 23.63
CA ASP A 287 -11.98 -23.87 23.14
C ASP A 287 -11.11 -24.42 24.28
N GLU A 288 -10.79 -23.59 25.28
CA GLU A 288 -10.07 -24.02 26.48
C GLU A 288 -10.85 -25.09 27.25
N GLU A 289 -12.17 -24.94 27.37
CA GLU A 289 -13.05 -25.92 28.02
C GLU A 289 -13.14 -27.23 27.23
N GLU A 290 -13.26 -27.17 25.91
CA GLU A 290 -13.24 -28.36 25.04
C GLU A 290 -11.93 -29.13 25.16
N ILE A 291 -10.79 -28.43 25.20
CA ILE A 291 -9.47 -29.06 25.36
C ILE A 291 -9.39 -29.73 26.74
N ARG A 292 -9.84 -29.07 27.81
CA ARG A 292 -9.89 -29.66 29.15
C ARG A 292 -10.75 -30.93 29.18
N MET A 293 -11.95 -30.89 28.61
CA MET A 293 -12.84 -32.06 28.54
C MET A 293 -12.22 -33.21 27.71
N LYS A 294 -11.51 -32.92 26.62
CA LYS A 294 -10.79 -33.93 25.83
C LYS A 294 -9.64 -34.55 26.63
N MET A 295 -8.91 -33.76 27.42
CA MET A 295 -7.84 -34.26 28.28
C MET A 295 -8.37 -35.13 29.42
N ASP A 296 -9.46 -34.73 30.08
CA ASP A 296 -10.07 -35.49 31.18
C ASP A 296 -10.69 -36.82 30.72
N ASN A 297 -11.19 -36.88 29.47
CA ASN A 297 -11.79 -38.08 28.89
C ASN A 297 -10.77 -39.02 28.19
N THR A 298 -9.54 -38.57 27.94
CA THR A 298 -8.53 -39.41 27.31
C THR A 298 -7.69 -40.09 28.39
N ILE A 299 -7.85 -41.40 28.57
CA ILE A 299 -6.90 -42.25 29.31
C ILE A 299 -5.64 -42.40 28.42
N ALA A 300 -4.89 -41.32 28.22
CA ALA A 300 -3.63 -41.35 27.47
C ALA A 300 -2.49 -41.69 28.43
N SER A 301 -1.71 -42.73 28.08
CA SER A 301 -0.44 -43.03 28.70
C SER A 301 0.48 -41.81 28.66
N PHE A 302 1.11 -41.51 29.80
CA PHE A 302 2.14 -40.49 29.96
C PHE A 302 3.17 -40.58 28.81
N GLY A 303 3.23 -39.58 27.92
CA GLY A 303 4.31 -39.46 26.93
C GLY A 303 3.94 -39.42 25.44
N THR A 304 2.66 -39.39 25.04
CA THR A 304 2.34 -39.12 23.63
C THR A 304 2.37 -37.62 23.37
N GLU A 305 3.39 -37.14 22.66
CA GLU A 305 3.43 -35.76 22.13
C GLU A 305 2.20 -35.55 21.23
N ILE A 306 1.21 -34.82 21.75
CA ILE A 306 0.12 -34.28 20.95
C ILE A 306 0.80 -33.36 19.94
N GLN A 307 0.73 -33.71 18.65
CA GLN A 307 1.21 -32.87 17.56
C GLN A 307 0.69 -31.44 17.81
N GLU A 308 1.61 -30.50 18.06
CA GLU A 308 1.24 -29.08 18.17
C GLU A 308 0.48 -28.73 16.88
N SER A 309 -0.83 -28.50 17.01
CA SER A 309 -1.59 -27.89 15.94
C SER A 309 -0.88 -26.57 15.62
N ASN A 310 -0.62 -26.30 14.35
CA ASN A 310 -0.17 -24.99 13.85
C ASN A 310 -1.30 -23.94 14.01
N GLU A 311 -1.89 -23.87 15.19
CA GLU A 311 -2.92 -22.94 15.60
C GLU A 311 -2.27 -21.72 16.25
N VAL A 312 -2.79 -20.56 15.87
CA VAL A 312 -2.29 -19.28 16.35
C VAL A 312 -2.62 -19.18 17.84
N LYS A 313 -1.60 -19.24 18.70
CA LYS A 313 -1.77 -19.05 20.15
C LYS A 313 -2.13 -17.59 20.42
N ILE A 314 -3.39 -17.35 20.80
CA ILE A 314 -3.89 -16.05 21.28
C ILE A 314 -3.94 -16.09 22.79
N GLU A 315 -3.40 -15.07 23.44
CA GLU A 315 -3.48 -14.95 24.89
C GLU A 315 -4.82 -14.35 25.30
N LYS A 316 -5.58 -15.09 26.11
CA LYS A 316 -6.87 -14.65 26.66
C LYS A 316 -6.78 -13.30 27.38
N ASN A 317 -5.68 -13.05 28.09
CA ASN A 317 -5.46 -11.80 28.81
C ASN A 317 -5.33 -10.60 27.87
N ASP A 318 -4.68 -10.76 26.71
CA ASP A 318 -4.55 -9.69 25.72
C ASP A 318 -5.90 -9.30 25.15
N VAL A 319 -6.75 -10.30 24.83
CA VAL A 319 -8.11 -10.07 24.31
C VAL A 319 -8.99 -9.42 25.37
N ALA A 320 -8.89 -9.87 26.63
CA ALA A 320 -9.63 -9.27 27.74
C ALA A 320 -9.21 -7.81 28.01
N TYR A 321 -7.91 -7.51 27.93
CA TYR A 321 -7.40 -6.15 28.08
C TYR A 321 -7.88 -5.24 26.94
N LEU A 322 -7.86 -5.74 25.69
CA LEU A 322 -8.40 -5.02 24.53
C LEU A 322 -9.89 -4.72 24.72
N LEU A 323 -10.68 -5.70 25.16
CA LEU A 323 -12.11 -5.53 25.42
C LEU A 323 -12.37 -4.45 26.50
N ALA A 324 -11.63 -4.48 27.60
CA ALA A 324 -11.75 -3.49 28.66
C ALA A 324 -11.39 -2.07 28.18
N SER A 325 -10.32 -1.96 27.38
CA SER A 325 -9.87 -0.68 26.82
C SER A 325 -10.88 -0.11 25.81
N LEU A 326 -11.52 -0.97 25.00
CA LEU A 326 -12.57 -0.57 24.06
C LEU A 326 -13.83 -0.05 24.79
N HIS A 327 -14.24 -0.68 25.89
CA HIS A 327 -15.34 -0.17 26.72
C HIS A 327 -15.01 1.19 27.34
N GLN A 328 -13.80 1.36 27.88
CA GLN A 328 -13.35 2.65 28.41
C GLN A 328 -13.29 3.73 27.31
N PHE A 329 -12.96 3.35 26.08
CA PHE A 329 -12.97 4.23 24.93
C PHE A 329 -14.39 4.67 24.54
N GLU A 330 -15.35 3.75 24.51
CA GLU A 330 -16.77 4.04 24.29
C GLU A 330 -17.27 5.06 25.32
N ASP A 331 -17.05 4.81 26.61
CA ASP A 331 -17.42 5.70 27.71
C ASP A 331 -16.75 7.09 27.58
N ALA A 332 -15.47 7.13 27.20
CA ALA A 332 -14.73 8.38 27.06
C ALA A 332 -15.25 9.23 25.88
N VAL A 333 -15.64 8.60 24.78
CA VAL A 333 -16.21 9.29 23.60
C VAL A 333 -17.57 9.91 23.94
N ASP A 334 -18.42 9.19 24.69
CA ASP A 334 -19.72 9.70 25.14
C ASP A 334 -19.59 10.93 26.05
N VAL A 335 -18.53 11.00 26.85
CA VAL A 335 -18.24 12.16 27.72
C VAL A 335 -17.68 13.33 26.92
N CYS A 336 -16.88 13.08 25.87
CA CYS A 336 -16.27 14.14 25.05
C CYS A 336 -17.28 15.09 24.39
N MET A 337 -18.51 14.65 24.15
CA MET A 337 -19.56 15.52 23.59
C MET A 337 -20.12 16.56 24.56
N LYS A 338 -19.90 16.39 25.87
CA LYS A 338 -20.42 17.30 26.91
C LYS A 338 -19.52 18.51 27.18
N ASP A 339 -18.36 18.60 26.52
CA ASP A 339 -17.30 19.57 26.84
C ASP A 339 -17.27 20.84 25.95
N LYS A 340 -16.35 21.77 26.24
CA LYS A 340 -16.14 23.10 25.62
C LYS A 340 -15.55 23.10 24.19
N GLY A 341 -16.02 22.25 23.28
CA GLY A 341 -15.57 22.31 21.88
C GLY A 341 -16.08 23.56 21.14
N GLU A 342 -15.31 24.06 20.18
CA GLU A 342 -15.71 25.21 19.36
C GLU A 342 -16.82 24.80 18.38
N LYS A 343 -17.88 25.61 18.30
CA LYS A 343 -18.96 25.40 17.33
C LYS A 343 -18.58 26.06 16.01
N VAL A 344 -18.63 25.30 14.92
CA VAL A 344 -18.45 25.83 13.56
C VAL A 344 -19.81 26.28 13.03
N ILE A 345 -19.85 27.49 12.47
CA ILE A 345 -21.09 28.06 11.91
C ILE A 345 -21.49 27.25 10.68
N GLY A 346 -22.71 26.70 10.67
CA GLY A 346 -23.29 26.02 9.52
C GLY A 346 -22.99 24.52 9.41
N ILE A 347 -22.18 23.94 10.31
CA ILE A 347 -21.91 22.49 10.35
C ILE A 347 -22.22 21.97 11.75
N GLY A 348 -23.00 20.89 11.85
CA GLY A 348 -23.33 20.27 13.14
C GLY A 348 -22.13 19.51 13.71
N GLY A 349 -21.64 19.93 14.88
CA GLY A 349 -20.51 19.27 15.55
C GLY A 349 -19.68 20.22 16.42
N LYS A 350 -18.54 19.73 16.90
CA LYS A 350 -17.54 20.47 17.67
C LYS A 350 -16.14 20.21 17.13
N VAL A 351 -15.32 21.25 17.08
CA VAL A 351 -13.90 21.15 16.71
C VAL A 351 -13.02 21.23 17.96
N TYR A 352 -11.98 20.40 17.98
CA TYR A 352 -10.95 20.37 19.00
C TYR A 352 -9.55 20.35 18.36
N PRO A 353 -8.52 20.82 19.06
CA PRO A 353 -7.13 20.63 18.64
C PRO A 353 -6.79 19.14 18.46
N GLY A 354 -5.86 18.84 17.54
CA GLY A 354 -5.45 17.45 17.27
C GLY A 354 -4.93 16.71 18.50
N GLU A 355 -4.31 17.40 19.46
CA GLU A 355 -3.84 16.76 20.70
C GLU A 355 -4.98 16.11 21.51
N LYS A 356 -6.22 16.58 21.34
CA LYS A 356 -7.37 16.04 22.07
C LYS A 356 -7.63 14.56 21.77
N MET A 357 -7.40 14.14 20.53
CA MET A 357 -7.54 12.73 20.14
C MET A 357 -6.48 11.86 20.83
N ILE A 358 -5.23 12.34 20.88
CA ILE A 358 -4.13 11.64 21.55
C ILE A 358 -4.38 11.57 23.06
N GLU A 359 -4.88 12.65 23.66
CA GLU A 359 -5.28 12.67 25.08
C GLU A 359 -6.39 11.65 25.36
N LEU A 360 -7.41 11.57 24.50
CA LEU A 360 -8.52 10.62 24.62
C LEU A 360 -8.02 9.17 24.62
N LEU A 361 -7.23 8.81 23.61
CA LEU A 361 -6.72 7.45 23.45
C LEU A 361 -5.73 7.05 24.55
N SER A 362 -4.83 7.96 24.93
CA SER A 362 -3.84 7.68 25.99
C SER A 362 -4.50 7.44 27.36
N LYS A 363 -5.58 8.16 27.69
CA LYS A 363 -6.32 7.98 28.95
C LYS A 363 -6.95 6.60 29.10
N VAL A 364 -7.41 6.00 28.00
CA VAL A 364 -8.08 4.69 27.99
C VAL A 364 -7.11 3.53 27.74
N GLY A 365 -5.80 3.79 27.75
CA GLY A 365 -4.78 2.76 27.58
C GLY A 365 -4.42 2.44 26.13
N PHE A 366 -4.79 3.27 25.15
CA PHE A 366 -4.28 3.19 23.78
C PHE A 366 -3.16 4.20 23.57
N ARG A 367 -1.98 3.94 24.14
CA ARG A 367 -0.81 4.81 24.04
C ARG A 367 0.01 4.55 22.76
N LYS A 368 0.81 5.53 22.34
CA LYS A 368 1.69 5.46 21.15
C LYS A 368 2.63 4.23 21.17
N ASP A 369 3.22 3.91 22.32
CA ASP A 369 4.11 2.76 22.51
C ASP A 369 3.42 1.40 22.33
N MET A 370 2.11 1.34 22.55
CA MET A 370 1.33 0.10 22.43
C MET A 370 0.76 -0.14 21.03
N ARG A 371 0.94 0.80 20.08
CA ARG A 371 0.43 0.69 18.70
C ARG A 371 0.79 -0.65 18.05
N GLY A 372 2.07 -1.04 18.13
CA GLY A 372 2.55 -2.29 17.54
C GLY A 372 1.89 -3.51 18.18
N THR A 373 1.80 -3.53 19.51
CA THR A 373 1.16 -4.62 20.28
C THR A 373 -0.32 -4.74 19.94
N ILE A 374 -1.06 -3.62 19.89
CA ILE A 374 -2.49 -3.60 19.54
C ILE A 374 -2.69 -4.18 18.13
N SER A 375 -1.90 -3.70 17.15
CA SER A 375 -1.98 -4.21 15.78
C SER A 375 -1.68 -5.70 15.70
N LEU A 376 -0.70 -6.20 16.47
CA LEU A 376 -0.36 -7.62 16.51
C LEU A 376 -1.45 -8.46 17.15
N THR A 377 -2.04 -8.01 18.26
CA THR A 377 -3.16 -8.70 18.92
C THR A 377 -4.38 -8.79 18.00
N ILE A 378 -4.73 -7.69 17.33
CA ILE A 378 -5.83 -7.65 16.36
C ILE A 378 -5.54 -8.55 15.14
N ASP A 379 -4.30 -8.56 14.64
CA ASP A 379 -3.88 -9.48 13.57
C ASP A 379 -4.00 -10.95 13.99
N LYS A 380 -3.60 -11.29 15.23
CA LYS A 380 -3.75 -12.65 15.79
C LYS A 380 -5.23 -13.03 15.88
N ILE A 381 -6.09 -12.15 16.42
CA ILE A 381 -7.55 -12.35 16.50
C ILE A 381 -8.12 -12.65 15.11
N GLY A 382 -7.76 -11.85 14.10
CA GLY A 382 -8.19 -12.11 12.73
C GLY A 382 -7.75 -13.49 12.23
N GLN A 383 -6.50 -13.90 12.48
CA GLN A 383 -6.01 -15.21 12.04
C GLN A 383 -6.76 -16.37 12.70
N TYR A 384 -7.09 -16.25 13.99
CA TYR A 384 -7.90 -17.23 14.73
C TYR A 384 -9.32 -17.33 14.16
N LEU A 385 -10.01 -16.20 14.00
CA LEU A 385 -11.36 -16.15 13.40
C LEU A 385 -11.37 -16.75 11.99
N THR A 386 -10.37 -16.43 11.17
CA THR A 386 -10.22 -16.97 9.82
C THR A 386 -9.98 -18.49 9.83
N ALA A 387 -9.17 -18.99 10.78
CA ALA A 387 -8.91 -20.41 10.91
C ALA A 387 -10.17 -21.19 11.32
N LYS A 388 -10.96 -20.66 12.26
CA LYS A 388 -12.24 -21.24 12.67
C LYS A 388 -13.25 -21.26 11.51
N ALA A 389 -13.40 -20.14 10.81
CA ALA A 389 -14.27 -20.03 9.64
C ALA A 389 -13.93 -21.01 8.49
N GLN A 390 -12.67 -21.45 8.38
CA GLN A 390 -12.25 -22.44 7.37
C GLN A 390 -12.45 -23.89 7.80
N ASN A 391 -12.50 -24.17 9.11
CA ASN A 391 -12.64 -25.52 9.65
C ASN A 391 -14.12 -25.94 9.76
N GLU A 392 -15.04 -24.99 9.92
CA GLU A 392 -16.46 -25.28 10.05
C GLU A 392 -17.10 -25.64 8.71
N SER A 393 -17.60 -26.87 8.64
CA SER A 393 -18.32 -27.42 7.49
C SER A 393 -19.84 -27.17 7.56
N ALA A 394 -20.33 -26.38 8.53
CA ALA A 394 -21.77 -26.21 8.75
C ALA A 394 -22.13 -24.89 9.44
N GLY A 395 -22.82 -24.01 8.71
CA GLY A 395 -23.98 -23.25 9.23
C GLY A 395 -23.75 -21.98 10.07
N GLU A 396 -22.63 -21.80 10.78
CA GLU A 396 -22.46 -20.62 11.63
C GLU A 396 -21.67 -19.50 10.93
N PHE A 397 -22.26 -18.30 10.83
CA PHE A 397 -21.59 -17.14 10.25
C PHE A 397 -20.59 -16.58 11.26
N ILE A 398 -19.31 -16.92 11.10
CA ILE A 398 -18.22 -16.36 11.90
C ILE A 398 -17.86 -14.98 11.34
N GLU A 399 -18.01 -13.95 12.18
CA GLU A 399 -17.51 -12.59 11.91
C GLU A 399 -15.99 -12.64 11.76
N LYS A 400 -15.42 -11.96 10.77
CA LYS A 400 -14.01 -12.06 10.40
C LYS A 400 -13.12 -10.97 11.04
N GLY A 401 -13.64 -10.26 12.04
CA GLY A 401 -12.91 -9.21 12.76
C GLY A 401 -12.68 -7.95 11.93
N VAL A 402 -13.68 -7.53 11.14
CA VAL A 402 -13.52 -6.40 10.20
C VAL A 402 -13.38 -5.10 10.96
N TYR A 403 -14.23 -4.88 11.98
CA TYR A 403 -14.21 -3.64 12.75
C TYR A 403 -12.95 -3.52 13.60
N LEU A 404 -12.45 -4.63 14.14
CA LEU A 404 -11.15 -4.63 14.82
C LEU A 404 -10.00 -4.22 13.89
N GLN A 405 -10.01 -4.65 12.63
CA GLN A 405 -9.00 -4.22 11.65
C GLN A 405 -9.13 -2.72 11.31
N GLU A 406 -10.36 -2.22 11.17
CA GLU A 406 -10.61 -0.77 11.03
C GLU A 406 -10.09 0.02 12.24
N PHE A 407 -10.29 -0.50 13.46
CA PHE A 407 -9.77 0.10 14.69
C PHE A 407 -8.23 0.12 14.71
N SER A 408 -7.58 -0.97 14.29
CA SER A 408 -6.11 -1.03 14.17
C SER A 408 -5.58 0.03 13.19
N SER A 409 -6.28 0.21 12.05
CA SER A 409 -5.98 1.26 11.08
C SER A 409 -6.15 2.65 11.67
N PHE A 410 -7.26 2.88 12.39
CA PHE A 410 -7.54 4.14 13.10
C PHE A 410 -6.43 4.51 14.09
N ILE A 411 -6.03 3.58 14.97
CA ILE A 411 -4.93 3.80 15.92
C ILE A 411 -3.61 4.05 15.18
N SER A 412 -3.38 3.35 14.07
CA SER A 412 -2.16 3.52 13.28
C SER A 412 -2.06 4.87 12.61
N THR A 413 -3.17 5.42 12.10
CA THR A 413 -3.22 6.75 11.48
C THR A 413 -3.03 7.85 12.53
N VAL A 414 -3.72 7.75 13.68
CA VAL A 414 -3.56 8.74 14.77
C VAL A 414 -2.12 8.79 15.30
N TYR A 415 -1.43 7.64 15.36
CA TYR A 415 -0.04 7.53 15.82
C TYR A 415 0.99 7.34 14.69
N ALA A 416 0.69 7.77 13.45
CA ALA A 416 1.55 7.56 12.26
C ALA A 416 2.92 8.27 12.30
N ASP A 417 3.14 9.11 13.31
CA ASP A 417 4.28 10.01 13.57
C ASP A 417 5.68 9.35 13.50
N GLU A 418 5.80 8.02 13.64
CA GLU A 418 7.11 7.33 13.50
C GLU A 418 7.69 7.36 12.07
N HIS A 419 6.86 7.57 11.04
CA HIS A 419 7.32 7.58 9.64
C HIS A 419 7.45 8.97 9.04
N ALA A 420 6.88 9.97 9.69
CA ALA A 420 7.04 11.36 9.32
C ALA A 420 8.42 11.85 9.78
N SER A 421 9.46 11.45 9.04
CA SER A 421 10.73 12.16 9.05
C SER A 421 10.48 13.56 8.47
N LEU A 422 9.94 14.48 9.27
CA LEU A 422 9.85 15.90 8.96
C LEU A 422 11.27 16.47 8.89
N ARG A 423 11.95 16.24 7.77
CA ARG A 423 13.08 17.06 7.33
C ARG A 423 12.49 18.20 6.51
N VAL A 424 11.94 19.20 7.19
CA VAL A 424 11.72 20.50 6.56
C VAL A 424 13.12 21.07 6.28
N LEU A 425 13.54 21.04 5.03
CA LEU A 425 14.67 21.83 4.56
C LEU A 425 14.19 23.28 4.54
N ASP A 426 14.33 23.96 5.67
CA ASP A 426 14.24 25.41 5.67
C ASP A 426 15.50 25.93 4.98
N SER A 427 15.31 26.66 3.90
CA SER A 427 16.39 27.34 3.22
C SER A 427 17.00 28.37 4.18
N SER A 428 18.32 28.24 4.37
CA SER A 428 19.23 29.08 5.14
C SER A 428 19.43 28.73 6.63
N VAL A 429 20.68 28.33 6.91
CA VAL A 429 21.31 28.02 8.21
C VAL A 429 21.10 26.60 8.73
N CYS A 430 22.17 25.82 8.60
CA CYS A 430 22.38 24.49 9.15
C CYS A 430 22.27 24.53 10.69
N ALA A 431 21.07 24.28 11.22
CA ALA A 431 20.86 24.02 12.64
C ALA A 431 19.92 22.81 12.78
N MET A 432 20.51 21.66 13.13
CA MET A 432 19.75 20.49 13.56
C MET A 432 19.07 20.83 14.89
N ARG A 433 17.76 21.03 14.87
CA ARG A 433 16.92 20.97 16.07
C ARG A 433 16.17 19.65 16.04
N ASN A 434 16.29 18.85 17.11
CA ASN A 434 15.32 17.80 17.40
C ASN A 434 13.97 18.49 17.58
N VAL A 435 13.06 18.29 16.64
CA VAL A 435 11.73 18.88 16.68
C VAL A 435 10.86 18.01 17.58
N ASP A 436 10.87 18.31 18.87
CA ASP A 436 9.91 17.80 19.84
C ASP A 436 8.59 18.62 19.79
N SER A 437 8.07 18.92 18.58
CA SER A 437 6.82 19.67 18.39
C SER A 437 5.85 18.88 17.51
N SER A 438 4.84 18.32 18.17
CA SER A 438 3.83 17.37 17.71
C SER A 438 3.28 17.61 16.30
N ILE A 439 3.28 16.56 15.47
CA ILE A 439 2.52 16.50 14.21
C ILE A 439 1.03 16.80 14.44
N ALA A 440 0.52 16.57 15.65
CA ALA A 440 -0.84 16.89 16.07
C ALA A 440 -1.29 18.33 15.75
N LYS A 441 -0.37 19.29 15.63
CA LYS A 441 -0.71 20.67 15.21
C LYS A 441 -1.27 20.79 13.79
N TYR A 442 -0.97 19.81 12.93
CA TYR A 442 -1.51 19.72 11.56
C TYR A 442 -2.86 19.01 11.49
N PHE A 443 -3.36 18.55 12.64
CA PHE A 443 -4.60 17.81 12.76
C PHE A 443 -5.63 18.60 13.55
N GLN A 444 -6.90 18.39 13.20
CA GLN A 444 -8.02 18.75 14.07
C GLN A 444 -8.88 17.53 14.32
N LEU A 445 -9.46 17.46 15.51
CA LEU A 445 -10.49 16.51 15.83
C LEU A 445 -11.85 17.17 15.63
N TYR A 446 -12.55 16.76 14.60
CA TYR A 446 -13.92 17.17 14.33
C TYR A 446 -14.90 16.08 14.77
N VAL A 447 -15.68 16.38 15.81
CA VAL A 447 -16.64 15.44 16.37
C VAL A 447 -18.05 15.83 15.93
N THR A 448 -18.73 14.91 15.24
CA THR A 448 -20.11 15.11 14.76
C THR A 448 -21.09 14.21 15.50
N GLU A 449 -22.33 14.67 15.61
CA GLU A 449 -23.44 13.93 16.20
C GLU A 449 -24.59 13.88 15.21
N HIS A 450 -24.99 12.67 14.81
CA HIS A 450 -26.16 12.45 13.97
C HIS A 450 -27.07 11.41 14.65
N GLY A 451 -28.18 11.88 15.22
CA GLY A 451 -29.04 11.03 16.05
C GLY A 451 -28.32 10.64 17.33
N SER A 452 -28.14 9.34 17.58
CA SER A 452 -27.38 8.81 18.71
C SER A 452 -25.95 8.37 18.35
N VAL A 453 -25.51 8.65 17.12
CA VAL A 453 -24.20 8.23 16.63
C VAL A 453 -23.23 9.40 16.69
N ILE A 454 -22.11 9.19 17.38
CA ILE A 454 -21.00 10.12 17.47
C ILE A 454 -19.91 9.64 16.51
N THR A 455 -19.38 10.54 15.68
CA THR A 455 -18.26 10.24 14.78
C THR A 455 -17.08 11.14 15.10
N LEU A 456 -15.92 10.52 15.36
CA LEU A 456 -14.64 11.19 15.52
C LEU A 456 -13.96 11.28 14.16
N ASN A 457 -13.75 12.49 13.64
CA ASN A 457 -13.01 12.71 12.40
C ASN A 457 -11.68 13.37 12.76
N TYR A 458 -10.59 12.62 12.66
CA TYR A 458 -9.24 13.12 12.87
C TYR A 458 -8.65 13.52 11.52
N TRP A 459 -8.72 14.82 11.22
CA TRP A 459 -8.47 15.36 9.89
C TRP A 459 -7.10 16.02 9.81
N CYS A 460 -6.29 15.65 8.82
CA CYS A 460 -5.02 16.30 8.48
C CYS A 460 -5.22 17.37 7.40
N PHE A 461 -4.83 18.62 7.68
CA PHE A 461 -4.96 19.74 6.73
C PHE A 461 -3.65 20.06 5.98
N SER A 462 -2.64 19.20 6.16
CA SER A 462 -1.30 19.45 5.65
C SER A 462 -0.86 18.27 4.78
N PRO A 463 -0.89 18.42 3.44
CA PRO A 463 -0.41 17.38 2.53
C PRO A 463 1.04 16.95 2.78
N SER A 464 1.87 17.85 3.33
CA SER A 464 3.26 17.55 3.70
C SER A 464 3.42 16.59 4.88
N VAL A 465 2.35 16.25 5.59
CA VAL A 465 2.38 15.20 6.63
C VAL A 465 2.34 13.81 5.98
N ALA A 466 1.62 13.66 4.87
CA ALA A 466 1.52 12.40 4.14
C ALA A 466 2.76 12.15 3.26
N MET A 467 3.21 13.20 2.54
CA MET A 467 4.36 13.13 1.63
C MET A 467 5.68 12.98 2.37
#